data_AF-A0A4D9DUK5-F1
#
_entry.id   AF-A0A4D9DUK5-F1
#
_cell.length_a   1.000
_cell.length_b   1.000
_cell.length_c   1.000
_cell.angle_alpha   90.00
_cell.angle_beta   90.00
_cell.angle_gamma   90.00
#
_symmetry.space_group_name_H-M   'P 1'
#
loop_
_entity.id
_entity.type
_entity.pdbx_description
1 polymer ?
#
loop_
_entity_poly.entity_id
_entity_poly.type
_entity_poly.pdbx_seq_one_letter_code
_entity_poly.pdbx_strand_id
1 'polypeptide(L)'
;MRTRAPFSPLGAGRSVSPLIGRSRGAGLGALPWLPGGEAVIGRSARRRCGSAMAAAGRNVVFVTGNAKKLEEVLQILGDAFPYRLVAKNIDLPEYQGEPDEISIQKCREAANQIQGPVIVEDTCLCFNALGGLPGPYIKWFLEKLKPEGLYKLLAGFEDKSAYALCTFAFSTGNSEDPVKLFKGQTCGRIVEPRGPRDFGWDPCFQPDGYDQTYAELPKAVKNSISHRYRALKELSGYFSQQNNPAEATSTPS
;
A
#
# COMPACT_ATOMS: atom_id res chain seq x y z
N MET A 1 -45.31 21.38 29.50
CA MET A 1 -44.69 21.52 30.84
C MET A 1 -44.38 20.14 31.40
N ARG A 2 -43.13 19.69 31.35
CA ARG A 2 -42.63 18.56 32.15
C ARG A 2 -41.20 18.90 32.62
N THR A 3 -41.02 18.74 33.91
CA THR A 3 -39.97 19.27 34.77
C THR A 3 -38.71 18.39 34.77
N ARG A 4 -37.55 19.05 34.82
CA ARG A 4 -36.22 18.43 34.98
C ARG A 4 -36.03 17.89 36.41
N ALA A 5 -35.25 16.83 36.54
CA ALA A 5 -34.66 16.37 37.80
C ALA A 5 -33.16 16.78 37.88
N PRO A 6 -32.56 16.82 39.08
CA PRO A 6 -31.37 17.63 39.37
C PRO A 6 -30.06 16.82 39.33
N PHE A 7 -28.94 17.53 39.14
CA PHE A 7 -27.58 16.99 39.28
C PHE A 7 -26.74 17.94 40.13
N SER A 8 -26.03 17.38 41.11
CA SER A 8 -24.91 17.96 41.88
C SER A 8 -24.41 16.89 42.87
N PRO A 9 -23.18 16.95 43.44
CA PRO A 9 -22.14 17.99 43.34
C PRO A 9 -20.68 17.46 43.24
N LEU A 10 -19.73 18.39 43.43
CA LEU A 10 -18.30 18.25 43.82
C LEU A 10 -17.32 18.15 42.62
N GLY A 11 -16.28 18.95 42.46
CA GLY A 11 -15.60 19.89 43.36
C GLY A 11 -14.11 19.57 43.43
N ALA A 12 -13.26 20.58 43.19
CA ALA A 12 -11.86 20.74 43.59
C ALA A 12 -10.73 20.61 42.52
N GLY A 13 -9.88 21.65 42.54
CA GLY A 13 -8.45 21.62 42.22
C GLY A 13 -8.09 22.13 40.82
N ARG A 14 -7.10 23.00 40.59
CA ARG A 14 -6.17 23.79 41.40
C ARG A 14 -5.41 24.66 40.38
N SER A 15 -5.07 25.90 40.72
CA SER A 15 -4.24 26.79 39.89
C SER A 15 -2.76 26.44 40.04
N VAL A 16 -1.99 26.59 38.94
CA VAL A 16 -0.56 26.94 38.99
C VAL A 16 -0.11 27.52 37.64
N SER A 17 0.48 28.71 37.67
CA SER A 17 1.30 29.31 36.60
C SER A 17 2.77 29.42 37.11
N PRO A 18 3.73 29.98 36.35
CA PRO A 18 4.89 29.23 35.85
C PRO A 18 6.21 29.59 36.57
N LEU A 19 7.22 28.73 36.45
CA LEU A 19 8.60 29.06 36.83
C LEU A 19 9.54 28.79 35.65
N ILE A 20 10.03 29.88 35.07
CA ILE A 20 11.12 29.94 34.10
C ILE A 20 12.42 30.11 34.88
N GLY A 21 13.30 29.11 34.83
CA GLY A 21 14.65 29.17 35.37
C GLY A 21 15.68 29.44 34.26
N ARG A 22 16.42 30.54 34.39
CA ARG A 22 17.67 30.83 33.66
C ARG A 22 18.85 30.17 34.36
N SER A 23 19.83 29.68 33.60
CA SER A 23 21.24 29.71 34.00
C SER A 23 22.17 29.82 32.79
N ARG A 24 23.18 30.68 32.94
CA ARG A 24 24.26 31.05 32.01
C ARG A 24 25.51 30.20 32.24
N GLY A 25 26.42 30.19 31.27
CA GLY A 25 27.87 29.95 31.43
C GLY A 25 28.41 29.03 30.33
N ALA A 26 29.11 29.50 29.29
CA ALA A 26 30.47 30.08 29.23
C ALA A 26 31.49 29.05 28.70
N GLY A 27 32.24 29.39 27.65
CA GLY A 27 33.34 28.57 27.15
C GLY A 27 33.79 28.92 25.74
N LEU A 28 34.52 30.03 25.61
CA LEU A 28 35.31 30.40 24.42
C LEU A 28 36.57 29.52 24.36
N GLY A 29 36.95 29.06 23.16
CA GLY A 29 38.22 28.39 22.91
C GLY A 29 38.60 28.50 21.44
N ALA A 30 39.54 29.39 21.15
CA ALA A 30 40.06 29.68 19.81
C ALA A 30 41.17 28.70 19.38
N LEU A 31 41.35 28.63 18.06
CA LEU A 31 42.32 27.86 17.26
C LEU A 31 43.80 28.03 17.68
N PRO A 32 44.67 27.13 17.18
CA PRO A 32 45.63 27.60 16.18
C PRO A 32 45.81 26.69 14.95
N TRP A 33 46.15 27.36 13.85
CA TRP A 33 46.62 26.86 12.55
C TRP A 33 48.00 26.20 12.61
N LEU A 34 48.30 25.30 11.64
CA LEU A 34 49.54 25.21 10.83
C LEU A 34 49.48 23.99 9.86
N PRO A 35 50.34 23.85 8.82
CA PRO A 35 49.90 23.84 7.42
C PRO A 35 50.24 22.57 6.63
N GLY A 36 49.75 22.52 5.38
CA GLY A 36 50.46 21.90 4.26
C GLY A 36 50.09 20.45 3.94
N GLY A 37 49.48 20.24 2.77
CA GLY A 37 49.25 18.92 2.20
C GLY A 37 48.47 19.00 0.90
N GLU A 38 49.16 19.24 -0.21
CA GLU A 38 48.63 18.95 -1.54
C GLU A 38 48.35 17.44 -1.63
N ALA A 39 47.09 17.07 -1.84
CA ALA A 39 46.71 15.73 -2.23
C ALA A 39 45.93 15.83 -3.55
N VAL A 40 46.61 15.45 -4.63
CA VAL A 40 46.02 15.17 -5.94
C VAL A 40 45.10 13.96 -5.77
N ILE A 41 43.80 14.19 -5.62
CA ILE A 41 42.81 13.11 -5.61
C ILE A 41 42.37 12.88 -7.06
N GLY A 42 42.82 11.77 -7.61
CA GLY A 42 42.42 11.27 -8.91
C GLY A 42 40.90 11.20 -9.03
N ARG A 43 40.39 11.62 -10.19
CA ARG A 43 39.01 11.41 -10.59
C ARG A 43 38.75 9.90 -10.64
N SER A 44 38.22 9.36 -9.54
CA SER A 44 37.56 8.07 -9.54
C SER A 44 36.34 8.19 -10.44
N ALA A 45 36.48 7.70 -11.68
CA ALA A 45 35.35 7.41 -12.52
C ALA A 45 34.49 6.40 -11.77
N ARG A 46 33.41 6.88 -11.12
CA ARG A 46 32.34 6.01 -10.64
C ARG A 46 31.88 5.20 -11.83
N ARG A 47 32.27 3.92 -11.84
CA ARG A 47 31.66 2.93 -12.71
C ARG A 47 30.17 3.01 -12.42
N ARG A 48 29.40 3.45 -13.42
CA ARG A 48 27.95 3.23 -13.45
C ARG A 48 27.76 1.73 -13.35
N CYS A 49 27.46 1.24 -12.16
CA CYS A 49 27.00 -0.12 -11.98
C CYS A 49 25.55 -0.15 -12.47
N GLY A 50 25.39 -0.18 -13.79
CA GLY A 50 24.15 -0.65 -14.40
C GLY A 50 24.07 -2.14 -14.11
N SER A 51 23.61 -2.50 -12.93
CA SER A 51 23.31 -3.89 -12.58
C SER A 51 21.97 -4.25 -13.22
N ALA A 52 21.98 -4.42 -14.54
CA ALA A 52 20.95 -5.19 -15.23
C ALA A 52 21.01 -6.61 -14.65
N MET A 53 19.99 -6.92 -13.88
CA MET A 53 19.96 -8.06 -13.00
C MET A 53 19.60 -9.29 -13.89
N ALA A 54 20.54 -10.21 -14.15
CA ALA A 54 20.35 -11.51 -14.86
C ALA A 54 19.26 -12.52 -14.34
N ALA A 55 18.70 -13.33 -15.24
CA ALA A 55 17.27 -13.64 -15.35
C ALA A 55 16.71 -15.01 -14.82
N ALA A 56 17.38 -15.75 -13.94
CA ALA A 56 16.80 -16.99 -13.38
C ALA A 56 17.30 -17.27 -11.95
N GLY A 57 16.39 -17.58 -11.03
CA GLY A 57 16.72 -17.98 -9.64
C GLY A 57 16.69 -16.88 -8.58
N ARG A 58 15.92 -15.80 -8.79
CA ARG A 58 15.82 -14.71 -7.80
C ARG A 58 14.56 -14.74 -6.97
N ASN A 59 14.75 -14.53 -5.69
CA ASN A 59 13.67 -14.39 -4.72
C ASN A 59 13.21 -12.94 -4.70
N VAL A 60 11.89 -12.75 -4.70
CA VAL A 60 11.26 -11.48 -4.33
C VAL A 60 10.38 -11.76 -3.13
N VAL A 61 10.54 -11.00 -2.07
CA VAL A 61 9.72 -11.17 -0.88
C VAL A 61 8.34 -10.57 -1.14
N PHE A 62 7.28 -11.34 -0.94
CA PHE A 62 5.92 -10.81 -0.92
C PHE A 62 5.47 -10.66 0.53
N VAL A 63 5.24 -9.42 0.95
CA VAL A 63 4.80 -9.13 2.30
C VAL A 63 3.28 -9.23 2.38
N THR A 64 2.81 -10.23 3.10
CA THR A 64 1.39 -10.40 3.38
C THR A 64 1.18 -11.23 4.64
N GLY A 65 0.25 -10.79 5.48
CA GLY A 65 -0.32 -11.61 6.56
C GLY A 65 -1.62 -12.32 6.15
N ASN A 66 -2.11 -12.10 4.93
CA ASN A 66 -3.40 -12.62 4.46
C ASN A 66 -3.18 -13.82 3.53
N ALA A 67 -3.43 -15.03 4.04
CA ALA A 67 -3.28 -16.28 3.31
C ALA A 67 -4.14 -16.35 2.03
N LYS A 68 -5.34 -15.76 2.03
CA LYS A 68 -6.23 -15.75 0.86
C LYS A 68 -5.70 -14.82 -0.23
N LYS A 69 -5.11 -13.67 0.13
CA LYS A 69 -4.41 -12.80 -0.83
C LYS A 69 -3.24 -13.53 -1.47
N LEU A 70 -2.44 -14.23 -0.67
CA LEU A 70 -1.33 -15.04 -1.17
C LEU A 70 -1.82 -16.10 -2.16
N GLU A 71 -2.89 -16.82 -1.83
CA GLU A 71 -3.48 -17.82 -2.72
C GLU A 71 -3.93 -17.20 -4.05
N GLU A 72 -4.62 -16.06 -4.02
CA GLU A 72 -5.04 -15.35 -5.24
C GLU A 72 -3.84 -14.86 -6.06
N VAL A 73 -2.79 -14.32 -5.43
CA VAL A 73 -1.56 -13.89 -6.11
C VAL A 73 -0.88 -15.06 -6.81
N LEU A 74 -0.71 -16.19 -6.11
CA LEU A 74 -0.07 -17.38 -6.68
C LEU A 74 -0.88 -17.96 -7.84
N GLN A 75 -2.22 -18.00 -7.71
CA GLN A 75 -3.09 -18.48 -8.78
C GLN A 75 -3.07 -17.59 -10.02
N ILE A 76 -2.95 -16.27 -9.85
CA ILE A 76 -2.93 -15.31 -10.96
C ILE A 76 -1.57 -15.30 -11.65
N LEU A 77 -0.47 -15.26 -10.89
CA LEU A 77 0.87 -15.20 -11.47
C LEU A 77 1.27 -16.52 -12.15
N GLY A 78 0.83 -17.65 -11.59
CA GLY A 78 1.12 -18.98 -12.13
C GLY A 78 2.63 -19.24 -12.32
N ASP A 79 2.94 -20.22 -13.16
CA ASP A 79 4.33 -20.64 -13.41
C ASP A 79 5.08 -19.71 -14.38
N ALA A 80 4.38 -18.75 -15.00
CA ALA A 80 4.96 -17.83 -15.98
C ALA A 80 5.73 -16.66 -15.33
N PHE A 81 5.60 -16.46 -14.01
CA PHE A 81 6.28 -15.38 -13.32
C PHE A 81 7.78 -15.69 -13.17
N PRO A 82 8.70 -14.84 -13.68
CA PRO A 82 10.12 -15.20 -13.79
C PRO A 82 10.89 -15.22 -12.47
N TYR A 83 10.25 -14.89 -11.34
CA TYR A 83 10.87 -14.79 -10.02
C TYR A 83 10.18 -15.73 -9.03
N ARG A 84 10.93 -16.21 -8.05
CA ARG A 84 10.37 -16.97 -6.93
C ARG A 84 9.80 -16.01 -5.90
N LEU A 85 8.48 -16.04 -5.68
CA LEU A 85 7.86 -15.31 -4.57
C LEU A 85 8.10 -16.03 -3.24
N VAL A 86 8.65 -15.30 -2.28
CA VAL A 86 8.82 -15.77 -0.89
C VAL A 86 7.88 -14.98 0.00
N ALA A 87 6.80 -15.60 0.44
CA ALA A 87 5.87 -14.95 1.35
C ALA A 87 6.53 -14.73 2.72
N LYS A 88 6.45 -13.51 3.25
CA LYS A 88 6.82 -13.19 4.63
C LYS A 88 5.71 -12.39 5.30
N ASN A 89 5.40 -12.75 6.53
CA ASN A 89 4.54 -11.96 7.39
C ASN A 89 5.43 -11.10 8.28
N ILE A 90 5.59 -9.84 7.93
CA ILE A 90 6.28 -8.83 8.74
C ILE A 90 5.27 -7.77 9.15
N ASP A 91 5.44 -7.26 10.37
CA ASP A 91 4.62 -6.20 10.90
C ASP A 91 5.01 -4.88 10.23
N LEU A 92 4.04 -4.28 9.54
CA LEU A 92 4.20 -3.01 8.87
C LEU A 92 3.12 -2.05 9.37
N PRO A 93 3.46 -0.78 9.63
CA PRO A 93 2.48 0.22 9.99
C PRO A 93 1.44 0.41 8.87
N GLU A 94 0.18 0.56 9.28
CA GLU A 94 -0.92 0.94 8.38
C GLU A 94 -0.97 2.48 8.32
N TYR A 95 -0.35 3.07 7.31
CA TYR A 95 -0.29 4.52 7.13
C TYR A 95 -1.64 5.12 6.72
N GLN A 96 -1.79 6.43 6.96
CA GLN A 96 -2.90 7.23 6.45
C GLN A 96 -2.41 8.13 5.32
N GLY A 97 -3.29 8.46 4.38
CA GLY A 97 -2.97 9.29 3.22
C GLY A 97 -3.67 8.78 1.95
N GLU A 98 -3.18 9.25 0.81
CA GLU A 98 -3.66 8.76 -0.48
C GLU A 98 -3.12 7.34 -0.77
N PRO A 99 -3.84 6.52 -1.57
CA PRO A 99 -3.47 5.13 -1.81
C PRO A 99 -2.01 4.91 -2.27
N ASP A 100 -1.50 5.80 -3.12
CA ASP A 100 -0.13 5.74 -3.64
C ASP A 100 0.91 6.04 -2.57
N GLU A 101 0.66 7.07 -1.76
CA GLU A 101 1.56 7.50 -0.69
C GLU A 101 1.68 6.41 0.37
N ILE A 102 0.55 5.80 0.75
CA ILE A 102 0.50 4.65 1.66
C ILE A 102 1.32 3.49 1.09
N SER A 103 1.08 3.12 -0.17
CA SER A 103 1.76 2.00 -0.83
C SER A 103 3.28 2.23 -0.91
N ILE A 104 3.72 3.46 -1.20
CA ILE A 104 5.14 3.84 -1.26
C ILE A 104 5.78 3.76 0.13
N GLN A 105 5.15 4.35 1.15
CA GLN A 105 5.68 4.35 2.52
C GLN A 105 5.79 2.93 3.07
N LYS A 106 4.73 2.12 2.89
CA LYS A 106 4.70 0.71 3.28
C LYS A 106 5.78 -0.11 2.59
N CYS A 107 5.99 0.10 1.29
CA CYS A 107 7.01 -0.60 0.53
C CYS A 107 8.43 -0.22 0.97
N ARG A 108 8.68 1.07 1.26
CA ARG A 108 9.97 1.53 1.80
C ARG A 108 10.26 0.91 3.16
N GLU A 109 9.28 0.89 4.06
CA GLU A 109 9.43 0.27 5.37
C GLU A 109 9.69 -1.24 5.25
N ALA A 110 8.95 -1.92 4.38
CA ALA A 110 9.20 -3.32 4.06
C ALA A 110 10.62 -3.56 3.53
N ALA A 111 11.10 -2.70 2.63
CA ALA A 111 12.44 -2.81 2.05
C ALA A 111 13.53 -2.60 3.11
N ASN A 112 13.32 -1.66 4.05
CA ASN A 112 14.23 -1.40 5.16
C ASN A 112 14.39 -2.63 6.08
N GLN A 113 13.27 -3.31 6.38
CA GLN A 113 13.29 -4.51 7.23
C GLN A 113 13.83 -5.75 6.50
N ILE A 114 13.50 -5.91 5.21
CA ILE A 114 13.90 -7.08 4.40
C ILE A 114 15.33 -6.97 3.89
N GLN A 115 15.84 -5.75 3.68
CA GLN A 115 17.15 -5.47 3.07
C GLN A 115 17.32 -6.16 1.71
N GLY A 116 16.28 -6.09 0.86
CA GLY A 116 16.29 -6.71 -0.46
C GLY A 116 14.99 -6.52 -1.25
N PRO A 117 14.85 -7.19 -2.41
CA PRO A 117 13.69 -7.05 -3.27
C PRO A 117 12.39 -7.44 -2.57
N VAL A 118 11.43 -6.53 -2.56
CA VAL A 118 10.17 -6.69 -1.83
C VAL A 118 8.99 -6.16 -2.62
N ILE A 119 7.86 -6.87 -2.50
CA ILE A 119 6.55 -6.49 -3.00
C ILE A 119 5.62 -6.38 -1.79
N VAL A 120 4.88 -5.28 -1.70
CA VAL A 120 3.74 -5.12 -0.79
C VAL A 120 2.46 -4.94 -1.61
N GLU A 121 1.31 -5.27 -1.02
CA GLU A 121 -0.01 -5.09 -1.62
C GLU A 121 -0.92 -4.27 -0.69
N ASP A 122 -1.57 -3.26 -1.26
CA ASP A 122 -2.67 -2.54 -0.64
C ASP A 122 -3.95 -2.64 -1.50
N THR A 123 -5.08 -2.77 -0.82
CA THR A 123 -6.40 -2.92 -1.46
C THR A 123 -7.33 -1.86 -0.91
N CYS A 124 -7.91 -1.07 -1.81
CA CYS A 124 -8.91 -0.06 -1.49
C CYS A 124 -10.26 -0.46 -2.06
N LEU A 125 -11.33 -0.08 -1.36
CA LEU A 125 -12.69 -0.07 -1.92
C LEU A 125 -13.22 1.36 -1.81
N CYS A 126 -13.43 1.99 -2.97
CA CYS A 126 -13.63 3.42 -3.07
C CYS A 126 -15.06 3.72 -3.53
N PHE A 127 -15.84 4.44 -2.73
CA PHE A 127 -17.20 4.83 -3.10
C PHE A 127 -17.16 6.22 -3.73
N ASN A 128 -17.66 6.37 -4.95
CA ASN A 128 -17.59 7.65 -5.66
C ASN A 128 -18.37 8.75 -4.94
N ALA A 129 -19.55 8.41 -4.40
CA ALA A 129 -20.37 9.30 -3.58
C ALA A 129 -19.67 9.84 -2.32
N LEU A 130 -18.63 9.16 -1.82
CA LEU A 130 -17.84 9.58 -0.66
C LEU A 130 -16.45 10.10 -1.04
N GLY A 131 -16.26 10.54 -2.30
CA GLY A 131 -14.97 11.04 -2.78
C GLY A 131 -13.87 9.98 -2.75
N GLY A 132 -14.23 8.69 -2.86
CA GLY A 132 -13.28 7.57 -2.82
C GLY A 132 -13.11 6.92 -1.44
N LEU A 133 -13.74 7.44 -0.38
CA LEU A 133 -13.78 6.75 0.91
C LEU A 133 -14.71 5.51 0.87
N PRO A 134 -14.50 4.49 1.72
CA PRO A 134 -13.45 4.37 2.75
C PRO A 134 -12.04 4.16 2.19
N GLY A 135 -11.91 3.78 0.92
CA GLY A 135 -10.64 3.70 0.20
C GLY A 135 -9.63 2.80 0.93
N PRO A 136 -8.44 3.30 1.30
CA PRO A 136 -7.42 2.50 2.01
C PRO A 136 -7.88 2.06 3.41
N TYR A 137 -8.90 2.69 3.97
CA TYR A 137 -9.41 2.39 5.31
C TYR A 137 -10.46 1.26 5.33
N ILE A 138 -10.74 0.63 4.17
CA ILE A 138 -11.81 -0.37 4.02
C ILE A 138 -11.74 -1.51 5.05
N LYS A 139 -10.54 -1.93 5.47
CA LYS A 139 -10.35 -2.97 6.50
C LYS A 139 -11.13 -2.65 7.78
N TRP A 140 -10.98 -1.42 8.28
CA TRP A 140 -11.61 -0.97 9.52
C TRP A 140 -13.12 -0.79 9.37
N PHE A 141 -13.54 -0.23 8.24
CA PHE A 141 -14.96 -0.07 7.93
C PHE A 141 -15.65 -1.42 7.83
N LEU A 142 -15.06 -2.37 7.10
CA LEU A 142 -15.59 -3.72 6.98
C LEU A 142 -15.65 -4.43 8.34
N GLU A 143 -14.62 -4.29 9.18
CA GLU A 143 -14.59 -4.92 10.50
C GLU A 143 -15.79 -4.49 11.37
N LYS A 144 -16.09 -3.19 11.39
CA LYS A 144 -17.15 -2.61 12.23
C LYS A 144 -18.53 -2.71 11.60
N LEU A 145 -18.64 -2.48 10.31
CA LEU A 145 -19.92 -2.36 9.61
C LEU A 145 -20.40 -3.67 9.00
N LYS A 146 -19.47 -4.60 8.71
CA LYS A 146 -19.73 -5.77 7.86
C LYS A 146 -20.19 -5.34 6.44
N PRO A 147 -20.31 -6.26 5.46
CA PRO A 147 -20.81 -5.90 4.14
C PRO A 147 -22.17 -5.18 4.18
N GLU A 148 -23.05 -5.57 5.11
CA GLU A 148 -24.38 -4.98 5.28
C GLU A 148 -24.30 -3.50 5.66
N GLY A 149 -23.41 -3.15 6.59
CA GLY A 149 -23.21 -1.77 7.00
C GLY A 149 -22.47 -0.94 5.96
N LEU A 150 -21.60 -1.54 5.13
CA LEU A 150 -20.97 -0.84 3.99
C LEU A 150 -22.01 -0.38 2.97
N TYR A 151 -22.98 -1.24 2.64
CA TYR A 151 -24.12 -0.85 1.80
C TYR A 151 -24.98 0.24 2.46
N LYS A 152 -25.32 0.06 3.75
CA LYS A 152 -26.12 1.05 4.50
C LYS A 152 -25.42 2.40 4.65
N LEU A 153 -24.09 2.44 4.65
CA LEU A 153 -23.32 3.68 4.72
C LEU A 153 -23.65 4.63 3.55
N LEU A 154 -24.06 4.07 2.41
CA LEU A 154 -24.46 4.83 1.24
C LEU A 154 -25.95 5.16 1.20
N ALA A 155 -26.77 4.84 2.22
CA ALA A 155 -28.23 4.97 2.16
C ALA A 155 -28.71 6.38 1.75
N GLY A 156 -28.01 7.44 2.17
CA GLY A 156 -28.33 8.84 1.86
C GLY A 156 -27.83 9.34 0.50
N PHE A 157 -27.17 8.51 -0.30
CA PHE A 157 -26.60 8.88 -1.60
C PHE A 157 -27.30 8.14 -2.72
N GLU A 158 -27.71 8.83 -3.78
CA GLU A 158 -28.27 8.16 -4.98
C GLU A 158 -27.18 7.36 -5.71
N ASP A 159 -25.98 7.93 -5.82
CA ASP A 159 -24.83 7.28 -6.43
C ASP A 159 -24.33 6.11 -5.58
N LYS A 160 -24.40 4.91 -6.16
CA LYS A 160 -23.86 3.67 -5.58
C LYS A 160 -22.60 3.19 -6.30
N SER A 161 -22.10 3.95 -7.27
CA SER A 161 -20.93 3.56 -8.03
C SER A 161 -19.69 3.57 -7.13
N ALA A 162 -18.83 2.59 -7.39
CA ALA A 162 -17.62 2.35 -6.63
C ALA A 162 -16.57 1.70 -7.52
N TYR A 163 -15.34 1.68 -7.03
CA TYR A 163 -14.30 0.89 -7.65
C TYR A 163 -13.45 0.19 -6.61
N ALA A 164 -13.04 -1.04 -6.92
CA ALA A 164 -12.00 -1.73 -6.19
C ALA A 164 -10.65 -1.38 -6.81
N LEU A 165 -9.67 -1.00 -6.00
CA LEU A 165 -8.31 -0.66 -6.43
C LEU A 165 -7.32 -1.59 -5.71
N CYS A 166 -6.45 -2.22 -6.48
CA CYS A 166 -5.29 -2.94 -5.97
C CYS A 166 -4.04 -2.18 -6.39
N THR A 167 -3.13 -1.95 -5.46
CA THR A 167 -1.81 -1.40 -5.73
C THR A 167 -0.77 -2.39 -5.22
N PHE A 168 0.06 -2.91 -6.12
CA PHE A 168 1.30 -3.56 -5.75
C PHE A 168 2.42 -2.52 -5.80
N ALA A 169 3.23 -2.46 -4.75
CA ALA A 169 4.40 -1.62 -4.70
C ALA A 169 5.66 -2.49 -4.60
N PHE A 170 6.65 -2.19 -5.45
CA PHE A 170 7.89 -2.95 -5.54
C PHE A 170 9.11 -2.06 -5.26
N SER A 171 10.04 -2.58 -4.48
CA SER A 171 11.38 -2.02 -4.28
C SER A 171 12.44 -3.07 -4.55
N THR A 172 13.58 -2.65 -5.10
CA THR A 172 14.78 -3.49 -5.27
C THR A 172 15.50 -3.75 -3.94
N GLY A 173 15.16 -3.02 -2.88
CA GLY A 173 15.89 -2.96 -1.61
C GLY A 173 16.96 -1.86 -1.57
N ASN A 174 17.25 -1.20 -2.70
CA ASN A 174 18.11 -0.03 -2.75
C ASN A 174 17.30 1.23 -2.44
N SER A 175 17.73 2.03 -1.46
CA SER A 175 17.04 3.26 -1.04
C SER A 175 17.01 4.34 -2.12
N GLU A 176 17.97 4.33 -3.04
CA GLU A 176 18.07 5.31 -4.13
C GLU A 176 17.10 5.00 -5.28
N ASP A 177 16.61 3.76 -5.39
CA ASP A 177 15.67 3.37 -6.43
C ASP A 177 14.25 3.80 -6.04
N PRO A 178 13.49 4.46 -6.94
CA PRO A 178 12.10 4.79 -6.64
C PRO A 178 11.26 3.51 -6.53
N VAL A 179 10.32 3.52 -5.56
CA VAL A 179 9.30 2.48 -5.47
C VAL A 179 8.44 2.50 -6.74
N LYS A 180 8.25 1.33 -7.35
CA LYS A 180 7.39 1.17 -8.53
C LYS A 180 6.00 0.73 -8.09
N LEU A 181 4.97 1.39 -8.62
CA LEU A 181 3.58 1.06 -8.37
C LEU A 181 2.97 0.38 -9.59
N PHE A 182 2.21 -0.68 -9.36
CA PHE A 182 1.43 -1.40 -10.36
C PHE A 182 -0.01 -1.43 -9.89
N LYS A 183 -0.93 -0.94 -10.71
CA LYS A 183 -2.30 -0.69 -10.30
C LYS A 183 -3.28 -1.50 -11.12
N GLY A 184 -4.37 -1.84 -10.48
CA GLY A 184 -5.49 -2.46 -11.15
C GLY A 184 -6.76 -1.98 -10.50
N GLN A 185 -7.70 -1.56 -11.32
CA GLN A 185 -8.97 -1.03 -10.88
C GLN A 185 -10.10 -1.82 -11.54
N THR A 186 -11.15 -2.12 -10.80
CA THR A 186 -12.41 -2.63 -11.35
C THR A 186 -13.54 -1.73 -10.88
N CYS A 187 -14.25 -1.13 -11.85
CA CYS A 187 -15.45 -0.34 -11.58
C CYS A 187 -16.65 -1.26 -11.32
N GLY A 188 -17.61 -0.75 -10.57
CA GLY A 188 -18.79 -1.47 -10.17
C GLY A 188 -19.71 -0.60 -9.32
N ARG A 189 -20.53 -1.27 -8.52
CA ARG A 189 -21.47 -0.61 -7.61
C ARG A 189 -21.57 -1.36 -6.29
N ILE A 190 -21.90 -0.62 -5.23
CA ILE A 190 -22.21 -1.18 -3.92
C ILE A 190 -23.66 -1.59 -3.87
N VAL A 191 -23.90 -2.83 -3.46
CA VAL A 191 -25.22 -3.47 -3.46
C VAL A 191 -25.51 -4.09 -2.11
N GLU A 192 -26.80 -4.39 -1.88
CA GLU A 192 -27.17 -5.21 -0.74
C GLU A 192 -26.42 -6.55 -0.81
N PRO A 193 -25.77 -7.00 0.27
CA PRO A 193 -24.76 -8.03 0.14
C PRO A 193 -25.31 -9.41 -0.22
N ARG A 194 -24.77 -10.05 -1.27
CA ARG A 194 -25.17 -11.39 -1.74
C ARG A 194 -23.98 -12.35 -1.85
N GLY A 195 -24.24 -13.65 -1.83
CA GLY A 195 -23.21 -14.70 -1.86
C GLY A 195 -22.52 -14.99 -0.52
N PRO A 196 -21.52 -15.89 -0.50
CA PRO A 196 -20.80 -16.31 0.71
C PRO A 196 -20.02 -15.16 1.39
N ARG A 197 -19.87 -15.22 2.72
CA ARG A 197 -19.20 -14.18 3.53
C ARG A 197 -17.73 -14.48 3.78
N ASP A 198 -17.16 -15.37 2.99
CA ASP A 198 -15.83 -15.92 3.25
C ASP A 198 -14.71 -14.92 2.97
N PHE A 199 -14.95 -13.92 2.12
CA PHE A 199 -13.90 -13.00 1.68
C PHE A 199 -14.33 -11.53 1.70
N GLY A 200 -13.94 -10.86 2.78
CA GLY A 200 -13.88 -9.40 2.81
C GLY A 200 -15.22 -8.71 2.53
N TRP A 201 -15.16 -7.72 1.64
CA TRP A 201 -16.29 -6.91 1.18
C TRP A 201 -16.86 -7.40 -0.16
N ASP A 202 -16.36 -8.51 -0.71
CA ASP A 202 -16.84 -9.09 -1.97
C ASP A 202 -18.37 -9.23 -2.04
N PRO A 203 -19.07 -9.58 -0.94
CA PRO A 203 -20.52 -9.68 -0.96
C PRO A 203 -21.26 -8.41 -1.35
N CYS A 204 -20.72 -7.23 -1.07
CA CYS A 204 -21.40 -5.96 -1.32
C CYS A 204 -20.88 -5.24 -2.57
N PHE A 205 -19.98 -5.84 -3.35
CA PHE A 205 -19.43 -5.25 -4.57
C PHE A 205 -19.86 -6.04 -5.80
N GLN A 206 -20.61 -5.38 -6.69
CA GLN A 206 -21.01 -5.91 -7.98
C GLN A 206 -20.16 -5.23 -9.08
N PRO A 207 -19.26 -5.95 -9.76
CA PRO A 207 -18.46 -5.37 -10.84
C PRO A 207 -19.33 -5.04 -12.05
N ASP A 208 -18.93 -4.02 -12.81
CA ASP A 208 -19.61 -3.67 -14.06
C ASP A 208 -19.55 -4.82 -15.07
N GLY A 209 -20.64 -5.00 -15.82
CA GLY A 209 -20.81 -6.11 -16.77
C GLY A 209 -21.29 -7.43 -16.17
N TYR A 210 -21.58 -7.46 -14.87
CA TYR A 210 -22.09 -8.64 -14.17
C TYR A 210 -23.29 -8.28 -13.28
N ASP A 211 -24.20 -9.24 -13.09
CA ASP A 211 -25.32 -9.16 -12.13
C ASP A 211 -25.00 -9.81 -10.77
N GLN A 212 -23.88 -10.53 -10.72
CA GLN A 212 -23.37 -11.21 -9.54
C GLN A 212 -22.39 -10.33 -8.76
N THR A 213 -22.38 -10.44 -7.45
CA THR A 213 -21.32 -9.84 -6.62
C THR A 213 -20.02 -10.63 -6.78
N TYR A 214 -18.89 -10.06 -6.37
CA TYR A 214 -17.62 -10.81 -6.33
C TYR A 214 -17.72 -12.11 -5.53
N ALA A 215 -18.55 -12.15 -4.48
CA ALA A 215 -18.74 -13.35 -3.69
C ALA A 215 -19.54 -14.44 -4.43
N GLU A 216 -20.45 -14.04 -5.32
CA GLU A 216 -21.26 -14.95 -6.13
C GLU A 216 -20.53 -15.46 -7.38
N LEU A 217 -19.50 -14.76 -7.83
CA LEU A 217 -18.72 -15.16 -9.01
C LEU A 217 -17.85 -16.40 -8.72
N PRO A 218 -17.75 -17.34 -9.67
CA PRO A 218 -16.73 -18.38 -9.61
C PRO A 218 -15.33 -17.76 -9.52
N LYS A 219 -14.44 -18.37 -8.73
CA LYS A 219 -13.08 -17.85 -8.49
C LYS A 219 -12.31 -17.55 -9.80
N ALA A 220 -12.42 -18.44 -10.79
CA ALA A 220 -11.77 -18.25 -12.09
C ALA A 220 -12.27 -17.00 -12.84
N VAL A 221 -13.58 -16.70 -12.76
CA VAL A 221 -14.18 -15.52 -13.38
C VAL A 221 -13.75 -14.26 -12.62
N LYS A 222 -13.85 -14.26 -11.29
CA LYS A 222 -13.35 -13.14 -10.47
C LYS A 222 -11.88 -12.84 -10.79
N ASN A 223 -11.05 -13.88 -10.86
CA ASN A 223 -9.62 -13.75 -11.13
C ASN A 223 -9.31 -13.21 -12.54
N SER A 224 -10.23 -13.26 -13.51
CA SER A 224 -9.96 -12.68 -14.85
C SER A 224 -10.34 -11.20 -14.97
N ILE A 225 -11.22 -10.70 -14.09
CA ILE A 225 -11.70 -9.30 -14.13
C ILE A 225 -11.21 -8.43 -12.97
N SER A 226 -10.70 -9.06 -11.90
CA SER A 226 -10.43 -8.37 -10.65
C SER A 226 -9.34 -7.29 -10.75
N HIS A 227 -9.50 -6.27 -9.94
CA HIS A 227 -8.51 -5.24 -9.64
C HIS A 227 -7.13 -5.84 -9.32
N ARG A 228 -7.08 -6.94 -8.54
CA ARG A 228 -5.81 -7.65 -8.26
C ARG A 228 -5.19 -8.25 -9.51
N TYR A 229 -5.97 -8.93 -10.35
CA TYR A 229 -5.47 -9.48 -11.61
C TYR A 229 -4.90 -8.42 -12.53
N ARG A 230 -5.61 -7.29 -12.67
CA ARG A 230 -5.16 -6.15 -13.48
C ARG A 230 -3.82 -5.61 -12.97
N ALA A 231 -3.66 -5.46 -11.66
CA ALA A 231 -2.42 -5.00 -11.04
C ALA A 231 -1.27 -6.01 -11.20
N LEU A 232 -1.55 -7.31 -11.02
CA LEU A 232 -0.57 -8.37 -11.21
C LEU A 232 -0.14 -8.53 -12.68
N LYS A 233 -1.03 -8.23 -13.63
CA LYS A 233 -0.69 -8.21 -15.05
C LYS A 233 0.35 -7.12 -15.35
N GLU A 234 0.18 -5.93 -14.80
CA GLU A 234 1.18 -4.84 -14.92
C GLU A 234 2.51 -5.25 -14.27
N LEU A 235 2.45 -5.79 -13.05
CA LEU A 235 3.63 -6.26 -12.31
C LEU A 235 4.38 -7.35 -13.10
N SER A 236 3.67 -8.37 -13.59
CA SER A 236 4.27 -9.46 -14.37
C SER A 236 4.89 -8.96 -15.67
N GLY A 237 4.22 -8.04 -16.37
CA GLY A 237 4.75 -7.40 -17.57
C GLY A 237 6.07 -6.68 -17.30
N TYR A 238 6.14 -5.94 -16.19
CA TYR A 238 7.38 -5.28 -15.76
C TYR A 238 8.52 -6.29 -15.50
N PHE A 239 8.27 -7.33 -14.70
CA PHE A 239 9.31 -8.32 -14.38
C PHE A 239 9.77 -9.11 -15.62
N SER A 240 8.87 -9.39 -16.57
CA SER A 240 9.19 -10.08 -17.82
C SER A 240 10.14 -9.24 -18.70
N GLN A 241 9.91 -7.93 -18.80
CA GLN A 241 10.78 -7.01 -19.54
C GLN A 241 12.18 -6.90 -18.91
N GLN A 242 12.27 -6.93 -17.57
CA GLN A 242 13.56 -6.95 -16.88
C GLN A 242 14.33 -8.26 -17.11
N ASN A 243 13.61 -9.35 -17.38
CA ASN A 243 14.20 -10.66 -17.65
C ASN A 243 14.75 -10.79 -19.08
N ASN A 244 14.28 -9.94 -20.00
CA ASN A 244 14.67 -9.99 -21.41
C ASN A 244 15.19 -8.62 -21.91
N PRO A 245 16.40 -8.19 -21.49
CA PRO A 245 16.91 -6.85 -21.79
C PRO A 245 17.22 -6.58 -23.28
N ALA A 246 17.06 -7.56 -24.18
CA ALA A 246 17.40 -7.45 -25.61
C ALA A 246 16.37 -6.68 -26.47
N GLU A 247 15.16 -6.41 -25.98
CA GLU A 247 14.09 -5.72 -26.75
C GLU A 247 13.88 -4.24 -26.38
N ALA A 248 14.53 -3.72 -25.34
CA ALA A 248 14.26 -2.37 -24.82
C ALA A 248 14.92 -1.22 -25.63
N THR A 249 15.58 -1.50 -26.76
CA THR A 249 16.38 -0.52 -27.52
C THR A 249 15.94 -0.28 -28.96
N SER A 250 14.72 -0.65 -29.36
CA SER A 250 14.20 -0.32 -30.70
C SER A 250 12.98 0.59 -30.64
N THR A 251 13.20 1.88 -30.42
CA THR A 251 12.25 2.93 -30.83
C THR A 251 12.69 3.40 -32.22
N PRO A 252 11.86 3.29 -33.28
CA PRO A 252 12.19 3.89 -34.57
C PRO A 252 12.07 5.42 -34.45
N SER A 253 13.02 6.12 -35.07
CA SER A 253 13.06 7.58 -35.22
C SER A 253 11.95 8.10 -36.12
#